data_AF-A0A022KZX8-F1
#
_entry.id   AF-A0A022KZX8-F1
#
_cell.length_a   1.000
_cell.length_b   1.000
_cell.length_c   1.000
_cell.angle_alpha   90.00
_cell.angle_beta   90.00
_cell.angle_gamma   90.00
#
_symmetry.space_group_name_H-M   'P 1'
#
loop_
_entity.id
_entity.type
_entity.pdbx_description
1 polymer ?
#
loop_
_entity_poly.entity_id
_entity_poly.type
_entity_poly.pdbx_seq_one_letter_code
_entity_poly.pdbx_strand_id
1 'polypeptide(L)'
;MNVQDLENYESDLELQLFREYRDVVSLFTYVVETERRFYLANQVDLQVRSAGGEVFYELRLADVWVWDIYRSNRFVRSVRVVTFKDVNIEELNKQDISLP
;
A
#
# COMPACT_ATOMS: atom_id res chain seq x y z
N MET A 1 0.49 16.56 27.22
CA MET A 1 0.65 15.24 26.57
C MET A 1 1.92 14.63 27.11
N ASN A 2 1.83 13.56 27.88
CA ASN A 2 2.97 12.80 28.39
C ASN A 2 3.45 11.80 27.31
N VAL A 3 4.69 11.31 27.41
CA VAL A 3 5.27 10.28 26.51
C VAL A 3 4.36 9.06 26.43
N GLN A 4 3.83 8.61 27.58
CA GLN A 4 2.89 7.50 27.63
C GLN A 4 1.59 7.75 26.86
N ASP A 5 1.08 9.00 26.86
CA ASP A 5 -0.13 9.34 26.11
C ASP A 5 0.13 9.29 24.60
N LEU A 6 1.34 9.68 24.19
CA LEU A 6 1.77 9.65 22.80
C LEU A 6 1.93 8.22 22.29
N GLU A 7 2.58 7.35 23.08
CA GLU A 7 2.76 5.93 22.77
C GLU A 7 1.43 5.19 22.67
N ASN A 8 0.49 5.47 23.59
CA ASN A 8 -0.85 4.88 23.55
C ASN A 8 -1.61 5.33 22.29
N TYR A 9 -1.50 6.61 21.94
CA TYR A 9 -2.15 7.16 20.74
C TYR A 9 -1.60 6.54 19.45
N GLU A 10 -0.28 6.38 19.32
CA GLU A 10 0.33 5.72 18.17
C GLU A 10 -0.10 4.24 18.06
N SER A 11 -0.10 3.52 19.19
CA SER A 11 -0.55 2.12 19.25
C SER A 11 -2.01 1.96 18.79
N ASP A 12 -2.88 2.89 19.19
CA ASP A 12 -4.29 2.88 18.79
C ASP A 12 -4.45 3.13 17.28
N LEU A 13 -3.66 4.03 16.69
CA LEU A 13 -3.66 4.28 15.25
C LEU A 13 -3.19 3.06 14.46
N GLU A 14 -2.13 2.38 14.91
CA GLU A 14 -1.63 1.15 14.28
C GLU A 14 -2.66 0.02 14.35
N LEU A 15 -3.32 -0.15 15.51
CA LEU A 15 -4.38 -1.14 15.67
C LEU A 15 -5.57 -0.86 14.74
N GLN A 16 -5.95 0.41 14.59
CA GLN A 16 -7.00 0.82 13.66
C GLN A 16 -6.58 0.56 12.20
N LEU A 17 -5.33 0.86 11.85
CA LEU A 17 -4.78 0.58 10.52
C LEU A 17 -4.86 -0.92 10.19
N PHE A 18 -4.43 -1.78 11.11
CA PHE A 18 -4.46 -3.23 10.95
C PHE A 18 -5.89 -3.79 10.84
N ARG A 19 -6.83 -3.28 11.63
CA ARG A 19 -8.25 -3.69 11.54
C ARG A 19 -8.84 -3.32 10.19
N GLU A 20 -8.66 -2.08 9.75
CA GLU A 20 -9.15 -1.66 8.42
C GLU A 20 -8.53 -2.51 7.31
N TYR A 21 -7.24 -2.80 7.38
CA TYR A 21 -6.60 -3.71 6.43
C TYR A 21 -7.29 -5.08 6.37
N ARG A 22 -7.52 -5.72 7.53
CA ARG A 22 -8.22 -7.02 7.60
C ARG A 22 -9.60 -6.96 6.96
N ASP A 23 -10.31 -5.85 7.14
CA ASP A 23 -11.67 -5.69 6.64
C ASP A 23 -11.71 -5.49 5.11
N VAL A 24 -10.67 -4.88 4.53
CA VAL A 24 -10.69 -4.43 3.13
C VAL A 24 -9.82 -5.28 2.21
N VAL A 25 -8.84 -6.04 2.72
CA VAL A 25 -7.87 -6.80 1.90
C VAL A 25 -8.54 -7.72 0.87
N SER A 26 -9.66 -8.33 1.23
CA SER A 26 -10.44 -9.21 0.33
C SER A 26 -11.07 -8.49 -0.88
N LEU A 27 -11.18 -7.16 -0.82
CA LEU A 27 -11.71 -6.31 -1.88
C LEU A 27 -10.70 -6.03 -3.00
N PHE A 28 -9.42 -6.35 -2.77
CA PHE A 28 -8.33 -6.04 -3.69
C PHE A 28 -7.78 -7.29 -4.37
N THR A 29 -7.12 -7.08 -5.52
CA THR A 29 -6.49 -8.16 -6.29
C THR A 29 -4.99 -8.24 -6.04
N TYR A 30 -4.32 -7.11 -5.78
CA TYR A 30 -2.87 -7.06 -5.66
C TYR A 30 -2.40 -6.42 -4.36
N VAL A 31 -1.31 -6.96 -3.82
CA VAL A 31 -0.41 -6.25 -2.92
C VAL A 31 0.73 -5.67 -3.75
N VAL A 32 1.03 -4.40 -3.54
CA VAL A 32 2.15 -3.72 -4.20
C VAL A 32 3.00 -3.03 -3.17
N GLU A 33 4.27 -3.39 -3.12
CA GLU A 33 5.26 -2.79 -2.23
C GLU A 33 6.33 -2.04 -3.01
N THR A 34 6.68 -0.89 -2.47
CA THR A 34 7.77 -0.04 -2.92
C THR A 34 8.63 0.30 -1.71
N GLU A 35 9.84 0.81 -1.92
CA GLU A 35 10.74 1.21 -0.82
C GLU A 35 10.09 2.10 0.25
N ARG A 36 9.07 2.90 -0.11
CA ARG A 36 8.43 3.84 0.82
C ARG A 36 7.05 3.44 1.28
N ARG A 37 6.33 2.59 0.54
CA ARG A 37 4.89 2.37 0.75
C ARG A 37 4.42 0.99 0.31
N PHE A 38 3.44 0.51 1.04
CA PHE A 38 2.61 -0.65 0.75
C PHE A 38 1.22 -0.20 0.26
N TYR A 39 0.72 -0.89 -0.75
CA TYR A 39 -0.59 -0.64 -1.35
C TYR A 39 -1.36 -1.94 -1.53
N LEU A 40 -2.67 -1.83 -1.39
CA LEU A 40 -3.60 -2.76 -2.03
C LEU A 40 -4.16 -2.08 -3.28
N ALA A 41 -4.25 -2.81 -4.39
CA ALA A 41 -4.76 -2.26 -5.65
C ALA A 41 -5.55 -3.30 -6.45
N ASN A 42 -6.50 -2.84 -7.28
CA ASN A 42 -7.20 -3.72 -8.22
C ASN A 42 -6.60 -3.73 -9.61
N GLN A 43 -5.82 -2.71 -9.97
CA GLN A 43 -5.11 -2.64 -11.23
C GLN A 43 -3.68 -2.16 -11.01
N VAL A 44 -2.75 -2.81 -11.69
CA VAL A 44 -1.31 -2.53 -11.62
C VAL A 44 -0.76 -2.45 -13.03
N ASP A 45 -0.08 -1.35 -13.35
CA ASP A 45 0.65 -1.14 -14.59
C ASP A 45 2.08 -0.70 -14.26
N LEU A 46 3.04 -1.59 -14.50
CA LEU A 46 4.47 -1.33 -14.30
C LEU A 46 5.14 -1.13 -15.66
N GLN A 47 5.69 0.05 -15.88
CA GLN A 47 6.41 0.42 -17.09
C GLN A 47 7.90 0.57 -16.79
N VAL A 48 8.72 -0.18 -17.51
CA VAL A 48 10.18 0.02 -17.49
C VAL A 48 10.52 1.19 -18.43
N ARG A 49 11.22 2.18 -17.92
CA ARG A 49 11.63 3.37 -18.65
C ARG A 49 13.14 3.49 -18.63
N SER A 50 13.70 4.05 -19.69
CA SER A 50 15.09 4.47 -19.73
C SER A 50 15.21 5.93 -20.12
N ALA A 51 16.05 6.67 -19.41
CA ALA A 51 16.37 8.07 -19.70
C ALA A 51 17.81 8.34 -19.32
N GLY A 52 18.58 8.94 -20.23
CA GLY A 52 19.98 9.31 -19.94
C GLY A 52 20.91 8.13 -19.60
N GLY A 53 20.58 6.92 -20.03
CA GLY A 53 21.35 5.70 -19.72
C GLY A 53 20.97 5.02 -18.41
N GLU A 54 20.07 5.61 -17.61
CA GLU A 54 19.53 5.01 -16.40
C GLU A 54 18.18 4.33 -16.68
N VAL A 55 17.93 3.24 -15.97
CA VAL A 55 16.65 2.51 -15.99
C VAL A 55 15.88 2.81 -14.72
N PHE A 56 14.59 3.11 -14.86
CA PHE A 56 13.68 3.30 -13.76
C PHE A 56 12.32 2.68 -14.05
N TYR A 57 11.53 2.51 -13.00
CA TYR A 57 10.19 1.96 -13.07
C TYR A 57 9.17 3.06 -12.83
N GLU A 58 8.18 3.15 -13.72
CA GLU A 58 6.96 3.93 -13.53
C GLU A 58 5.82 2.97 -13.22
N LEU A 59 5.30 3.03 -12.00
CA LEU A 59 4.18 2.25 -11.52
C LEU A 59 2.91 3.11 -11.50
N ARG A 60 1.83 2.58 -12.06
CA ARG A 60 0.48 3.17 -12.01
C ARG A 60 -0.47 2.16 -11.39
N LEU A 61 -1.18 2.60 -10.37
CA LEU A 61 -2.17 1.80 -9.64
C LEU A 61 -3.54 2.48 -9.74
N ALA A 62 -4.61 1.68 -9.82
CA ALA A 62 -5.99 2.17 -9.75
C ALA A 62 -6.82 1.37 -8.73
N ASP A 63 -7.82 2.06 -8.16
CA ASP A 63 -8.65 1.60 -7.05
C ASP A 63 -7.76 1.08 -5.91
N VAL A 64 -7.20 2.02 -5.15
CA VAL A 64 -6.05 1.78 -4.29
C VAL A 64 -6.40 2.07 -2.84
N TRP A 65 -5.92 1.22 -1.94
CA TRP A 65 -5.80 1.51 -0.53
C TRP A 65 -4.33 1.61 -0.12
N VAL A 66 -3.99 2.60 0.71
CA VAL A 66 -2.60 2.87 1.12
C VAL A 66 -2.40 2.53 2.60
N TRP A 67 -1.35 1.77 2.91
CA TRP A 67 -0.94 1.54 4.29
C TRP A 67 -0.22 2.77 4.85
N ASP A 68 -0.96 3.67 5.51
CA ASP A 68 -0.45 4.95 6.01
C ASP A 68 -1.24 5.37 7.27
N ILE A 69 -0.61 5.30 8.45
CA ILE A 69 -1.23 5.63 9.75
C ILE A 69 -1.67 7.09 9.85
N TYR A 70 -1.11 7.99 9.04
CA TYR A 70 -1.37 9.42 9.13
C TYR A 70 -2.54 9.87 8.25
N ARG A 71 -3.17 8.97 7.50
CA ARG A 71 -4.29 9.29 6.61
C ARG A 71 -5.63 8.97 7.25
N SER A 72 -6.50 9.98 7.27
CA SER A 72 -7.92 9.80 7.59
C SER A 72 -8.70 9.04 6.50
N ASN A 73 -8.30 9.18 5.22
CA ASN A 73 -8.82 8.41 4.11
C ASN A 73 -7.68 7.71 3.37
N ARG A 74 -7.72 6.37 3.36
CA ARG A 74 -6.71 5.53 2.71
C ARG A 74 -7.11 5.03 1.33
N PHE A 75 -8.37 5.20 0.94
CA PHE A 75 -8.84 4.89 -0.41
C PHE A 75 -8.58 6.05 -1.36
N VAL A 76 -7.78 5.79 -2.39
CA VAL A 76 -7.47 6.77 -3.44
C VAL A 76 -7.74 6.17 -4.81
N ARG A 77 -8.24 7.01 -5.71
CA ARG A 77 -8.59 6.58 -7.08
C ARG A 77 -7.40 6.04 -7.86
N SER A 78 -6.23 6.66 -7.70
CA SER A 78 -5.03 6.29 -8.45
C SER A 78 -3.76 6.68 -7.69
N VAL A 79 -2.71 5.89 -7.86
CA VAL A 79 -1.35 6.20 -7.39
C VAL A 79 -0.38 6.09 -8.55
N ARG A 80 0.58 7.02 -8.61
CA ARG A 80 1.71 6.95 -9.54
C ARG A 80 3.01 7.01 -8.73
N VAL A 81 3.87 6.03 -8.92
CA VAL A 81 5.21 5.97 -8.31
C VAL A 81 6.25 5.92 -9.42
N VAL A 82 7.32 6.68 -9.26
CA VAL A 82 8.53 6.60 -10.09
C VAL A 82 9.67 6.22 -9.16
N THR A 83 10.35 5.13 -9.45
CA THR A 83 11.39 4.58 -8.58
C THR A 83 12.53 3.96 -9.37
N PHE A 84 13.74 4.03 -8.81
CA PHE A 84 14.92 3.31 -9.28
C PHE A 84 15.19 2.04 -8.46
N LYS A 85 14.29 1.74 -7.52
CA LYS A 85 14.34 0.57 -6.63
C LYS A 85 13.33 -0.48 -7.07
N ASP A 86 13.41 -1.62 -6.42
CA ASP A 86 12.48 -2.72 -6.63
C ASP A 86 11.04 -2.33 -6.33
N VAL A 87 10.15 -2.97 -7.07
CA VAL A 87 8.70 -2.94 -6.87
C VAL A 87 8.25 -4.39 -6.77
N ASN A 88 7.73 -4.77 -5.62
CA ASN A 88 7.14 -6.09 -5.44
C ASN A 88 5.65 -6.02 -5.77
N ILE A 89 5.16 -6.93 -6.62
CA ILE A 89 3.76 -7.00 -7.04
C ILE A 89 3.31 -8.44 -6.85
N GLU A 90 2.38 -8.66 -5.93
CA GLU A 90 1.83 -9.97 -5.62
C GLU A 90 0.34 -9.98 -5.95
N GLU A 91 -0.11 -11.00 -6.69
CA GLU A 91 -1.53 -11.27 -6.85
C GLU A 91 -2.03 -12.07 -5.64
N LEU A 92 -3.04 -11.54 -4.97
CA LEU A 92 -3.61 -12.11 -3.78
C LEU A 92 -4.44 -13.36 -4.13
N ASN A 93 -4.10 -14.50 -3.53
CA ASN A 93 -4.97 -15.66 -3.59
C ASN A 93 -6.18 -15.45 -2.68
N LYS A 94 -7.36 -15.21 -3.28
CA LYS A 94 -8.59 -14.92 -2.53
C LYS A 94 -9.00 -16.05 -1.57
N GLN A 95 -8.58 -17.28 -1.83
CA GLN A 95 -8.87 -18.43 -0.95
C GLN A 95 -8.07 -18.36 0.36
N ASP A 96 -6.88 -17.76 0.34
CA ASP A 96 -6.01 -17.65 1.53
C ASP A 96 -6.38 -16.45 2.42
N ILE A 97 -7.23 -15.53 1.90
CA ILE A 97 -7.69 -14.33 2.60
C ILE A 97 -8.97 -14.61 3.42
N SER A 98 -9.51 -15.83 3.40
CA SER A 98 -10.61 -16.20 4.30
C SER A 98 -10.10 -16.19 5.74
N LEU A 99 -10.26 -15.06 6.41
CA LEU A 99 -9.92 -14.91 7.81
C LEU A 99 -10.84 -15.82 8.63
N PRO A 100 -10.31 -16.58 9.61
CA PRO A 100 -11.12 -17.42 10.48
C PRO A 100 -12.13 -16.63 11.31
#